data_AF-T0WSP9-F1
#
_entry.id   AF-T0WSP9-F1
#
_cell.length_a   1.000
_cell.length_b   1.000
_cell.length_c   1.000
_cell.angle_alpha   90.00
_cell.angle_beta   90.00
_cell.angle_gamma   90.00
#
_symmetry.space_group_name_H-M   'P 1'
#
loop_
_entity.id
_entity.type
_entity.pdbx_description
1 polymer ?
#
loop_
_entity_poly.entity_id
_entity_poly.type
_entity_poly.pdbx_seq_one_letter_code
_entity_poly.pdbx_strand_id
1 'polypeptide(L)'
;MKVTGFPKATYYYWVNCFERVNKDELIEKEMLKIRQEHANAGYRPMSELLKQRGYHVNHKKVQRLMKKLGLRVTSYWHKSR
;
A
#
# COMPACT_ATOMS: atom_id res chain seq x y z
N MET A 1 -1.04 -14.39 -34.52
CA MET A 1 -1.89 -14.32 -33.31
C MET A 1 -3.12 -13.44 -33.61
N LYS A 2 -4.26 -14.06 -33.97
CA LYS A 2 -5.59 -13.44 -33.98
C LYS A 2 -6.42 -14.20 -32.94
N VAL A 3 -6.20 -13.90 -31.66
CA VAL A 3 -6.87 -14.63 -30.55
C VAL A 3 -7.89 -13.73 -29.83
N THR A 4 -7.83 -12.43 -30.05
CA THR A 4 -8.79 -11.46 -29.51
C THR A 4 -9.01 -10.39 -30.58
N GLY A 5 -10.25 -9.93 -30.81
CA GLY A 5 -10.59 -8.95 -31.85
C GLY A 5 -10.01 -7.54 -31.64
N PHE A 6 -8.95 -7.40 -30.85
CA PHE A 6 -8.33 -6.12 -30.52
C PHE A 6 -7.17 -5.79 -31.47
N PRO A 7 -6.96 -4.50 -31.78
CA PRO A 7 -5.75 -4.05 -32.44
C PRO A 7 -4.50 -4.47 -31.66
N LYS A 8 -3.45 -4.86 -32.38
CA LYS A 8 -2.15 -5.25 -31.79
C LYS A 8 -1.61 -4.16 -30.84
N ALA A 9 -1.76 -2.89 -31.23
CA ALA A 9 -1.37 -1.75 -30.40
C ALA A 9 -2.08 -1.72 -29.04
N THR A 10 -3.38 -2.02 -29.00
CA THR A 10 -4.16 -2.11 -27.77
C THR A 10 -3.61 -3.20 -26.86
N TYR A 11 -3.33 -4.38 -27.39
CA TYR A 11 -2.73 -5.48 -26.63
C TYR A 11 -1.39 -5.09 -25.99
N TYR A 12 -0.44 -4.57 -26.77
CA TYR A 12 0.88 -4.19 -26.23
C TYR A 12 0.81 -3.01 -25.26
N TYR A 13 -0.14 -2.08 -25.42
CA TYR A 13 -0.38 -1.02 -24.44
C TYR A 13 -0.76 -1.59 -23.06
N TRP A 14 -1.65 -2.59 -23.03
CA TRP A 14 -2.05 -3.25 -21.79
C TRP A 14 -0.89 -4.05 -21.18
N VAL A 15 -0.15 -4.81 -21.99
CA VAL A 15 1.04 -5.55 -21.53
C VAL A 15 2.05 -4.61 -20.85
N ASN A 16 2.36 -3.49 -21.50
CA ASN A 16 3.27 -2.47 -20.96
C ASN A 16 2.73 -1.78 -19.69
N CYS A 17 1.41 -1.76 -19.48
CA CYS A 17 0.81 -1.26 -18.26
C CYS A 17 0.93 -2.26 -17.10
N PHE A 18 0.83 -3.57 -17.39
CA PHE A 18 0.98 -4.64 -16.40
C PHE A 18 2.43 -4.80 -15.92
N GLU A 19 3.42 -4.62 -16.79
CA GLU A 19 4.84 -4.76 -16.46
C GLU A 19 5.42 -3.61 -15.61
N ARG A 20 4.60 -2.64 -15.21
CA ARG A 20 5.08 -1.51 -14.40
C ARG A 20 5.43 -1.96 -12.99
N VAL A 21 6.71 -1.83 -12.63
CA VAL A 21 7.23 -2.10 -11.29
C VAL A 21 6.52 -1.21 -10.25
N ASN A 22 6.07 -1.82 -9.15
CA ASN A 22 5.41 -1.11 -8.07
C ASN A 22 6.43 -0.30 -7.26
N LYS A 23 6.43 1.02 -7.49
CA LYS A 23 7.32 1.99 -6.81
C LYS A 23 7.15 2.01 -5.29
N ASP A 24 6.02 1.53 -4.78
CA ASP A 24 5.68 1.56 -3.36
C ASP A 24 6.10 0.28 -2.61
N GLU A 25 6.67 -0.73 -3.28
CA GLU A 25 7.05 -2.01 -2.66
C GLU A 25 7.98 -1.88 -1.45
N LEU A 26 8.96 -0.97 -1.51
CA LEU A 26 9.87 -0.74 -0.39
C LEU A 26 9.13 -0.23 0.84
N ILE A 27 8.18 0.70 0.64
CA ILE A 27 7.36 1.27 1.71
C ILE A 27 6.40 0.20 2.25
N GLU A 28 5.81 -0.60 1.38
CA GLU A 28 4.92 -1.71 1.76
C GLU A 28 5.66 -2.73 2.65
N LYS A 29 6.88 -3.12 2.28
CA LYS A 29 7.73 -4.02 3.09
C LYS A 29 8.05 -3.44 4.47
N GLU A 30 8.41 -2.17 4.54
CA GLU A 30 8.68 -1.51 5.83
C GLU A 30 7.43 -1.38 6.70
N MET A 31 6.28 -1.07 6.10
CA MET A 31 5.00 -1.05 6.83
C MET A 31 4.63 -2.41 7.43
N LEU A 32 4.94 -3.51 6.72
CA LEU A 32 4.74 -4.87 7.25
C LEU A 32 5.69 -5.17 8.43
N LYS A 33 6.96 -4.76 8.35
CA LYS A 33 7.91 -4.88 9.48
C LYS A 33 7.43 -4.10 10.70
N ILE A 34 7.03 -2.83 10.51
CA ILE A 34 6.48 -2.01 11.59
C ILE A 34 5.24 -2.66 12.19
N ARG A 35 4.38 -3.30 11.38
CA ARG A 35 3.20 -4.01 11.88
C ARG A 35 3.57 -5.24 12.70
N GLN A 36 4.64 -5.96 12.35
CA GLN A 36 5.11 -7.09 13.15
C GLN A 36 5.62 -6.64 14.53
N GLU A 37 6.31 -5.50 14.59
CA GLU A 37 6.78 -4.89 15.85
C GLU A 37 5.64 -4.28 16.67
N HIS A 38 4.68 -3.64 15.99
CA HIS A 38 3.57 -2.90 16.60
C HIS A 38 2.24 -3.34 15.99
N ALA A 39 1.65 -4.41 16.53
CA ALA A 39 0.41 -5.01 16.03
C ALA A 39 -0.76 -4.01 15.89
N ASN A 40 -0.87 -3.05 16.82
CA ASN A 40 -1.94 -2.07 16.89
C ASN A 40 -1.58 -0.71 16.26
N ALA A 41 -0.49 -0.62 15.50
CA ALA A 41 -0.10 0.62 14.82
C ALA A 41 -1.13 1.00 13.74
N GLY A 42 -1.93 2.03 14.06
CA GLY A 42 -2.79 2.73 13.10
C GLY A 42 -1.99 3.64 12.17
N TYR A 43 -2.68 4.42 11.33
CA TYR A 43 -2.02 5.24 10.31
C TYR A 43 -1.17 6.38 10.88
N ARG A 44 -1.56 6.97 12.01
CA ARG A 44 -0.79 8.02 12.71
C ARG A 44 0.54 7.47 13.25
N PRO A 45 0.56 6.45 14.13
CA PRO A 45 1.80 5.83 14.60
C PRO A 45 2.68 5.32 13.44
N MET A 46 2.06 4.67 12.45
CA MET A 46 2.77 4.17 11.27
C MET A 46 3.48 5.29 10.50
N SER A 47 2.83 6.44 10.31
CA SER A 47 3.46 7.57 9.61
C SER A 47 4.66 8.14 10.37
N GLU A 48 4.65 8.11 11.70
CA GLU A 48 5.75 8.61 12.51
C GLU A 48 6.92 7.62 12.54
N LEU A 49 6.62 6.32 12.69
CA LEU A 49 7.62 5.26 12.65
C LEU A 49 8.33 5.19 11.28
N LEU A 50 7.59 5.43 10.20
CA LEU A 50 8.18 5.54 8.86
C LEU A 50 9.15 6.73 8.77
N LYS A 51 8.82 7.88 9.35
CA LYS A 51 9.74 9.04 9.40
C LYS A 51 10.98 8.74 10.24
N GLN A 52 10.82 8.08 11.38
CA GLN A 52 11.96 7.67 12.23
C GLN A 52 12.91 6.72 11.49
N ARG A 53 12.38 5.88 10.59
CA ARG A 53 13.17 5.02 9.68
C ARG A 53 13.71 5.75 8.44
N GLY A 54 13.51 7.06 8.32
CA GLY A 54 13.99 7.89 7.21
C GLY A 54 13.03 8.03 6.02
N TYR A 55 11.86 7.38 6.05
CA TYR A 55 10.88 7.44 4.96
C TYR A 55 9.95 8.65 5.12
N HIS A 56 10.14 9.65 4.28
CA HIS A 56 9.30 10.86 4.25
C HIS A 56 8.07 10.65 3.38
N VAL A 57 7.10 9.89 3.90
CA VAL A 57 5.86 9.56 3.19
C VAL A 57 4.68 10.35 3.77
N ASN A 58 3.89 10.99 2.91
CA ASN A 58 2.68 11.69 3.34
C ASN A 58 1.68 10.71 3.99
N HIS A 59 1.04 11.12 5.10
CA HIS A 59 0.05 10.33 5.83
C HIS A 59 -1.10 9.81 4.93
N LYS A 60 -1.51 10.56 3.90
CA LYS A 60 -2.53 10.12 2.93
C LYS A 60 -2.08 8.88 2.16
N LYS A 61 -0.81 8.81 1.76
CA LYS A 61 -0.22 7.67 1.05
C LYS A 61 -0.10 6.47 1.97
N VAL A 62 0.34 6.67 3.22
CA VAL A 62 0.36 5.61 4.26
C VAL A 62 -1.03 5.04 4.47
N GLN A 63 -2.06 5.88 4.61
CA GLN A 63 -3.45 5.43 4.80
C GLN A 63 -3.96 4.62 3.61
N ARG A 64 -3.64 5.04 2.37
CA ARG A 64 -3.99 4.30 1.15
C ARG A 64 -3.30 2.93 1.12
N LEU A 65 -2.00 2.87 1.42
CA LEU A 65 -1.24 1.62 1.46
C LEU A 65 -1.72 0.68 2.57
N MET A 66 -2.06 1.21 3.75
CA MET A 66 -2.68 0.40 4.81
C MET A 66 -3.99 -0.23 4.36
N LYS A 67 -4.83 0.52 3.64
CA LYS A 67 -6.08 -0.02 3.08
C LYS A 67 -5.81 -1.11 2.03
N LYS A 68 -4.81 -0.90 1.14
CA LYS A 68 -4.39 -1.87 0.12
C LYS A 68 -3.89 -3.18 0.76
N LEU A 69 -3.09 -3.08 1.83
CA LEU A 69 -2.49 -4.21 2.54
C LEU A 69 -3.42 -4.85 3.58
N GLY A 70 -4.65 -4.35 3.76
CA GLY A 70 -5.58 -4.88 4.77
C GLY A 70 -5.19 -4.59 6.22
N LEU A 71 -4.24 -3.68 6.46
CA LEU A 71 -3.70 -3.35 7.78
C LEU A 71 -4.62 -2.45 8.63
N ARG A 72 -5.93 -2.42 8.37
CA ARG A 72 -6.83 -1.55 9.13
C ARG A 72 -6.99 -2.06 10.55
N VAL A 73 -6.76 -1.20 11.54
CA VAL A 73 -7.04 -1.51 12.95
C VAL A 73 -8.57 -1.47 13.13
N THR A 74 -9.15 -2.57 13.58
CA THR A 74 -10.60 -2.72 13.82
C THR A 74 -10.97 -2.59 15.30
N SER A 75 -9.99 -2.61 16.20
CA SER A 75 -10.22 -2.46 17.64
C SER A 75 -10.52 -0.99 17.97
N TYR A 76 -11.80 -0.65 18.07
CA TYR A 76 -12.24 0.63 18.63
C TYR A 76 -12.41 0.46 20.13
N TRP A 77 -11.78 1.33 20.91
CA TRP A 77 -12.10 1.47 22.34
C TRP A 77 -13.46 2.15 22.40
N HIS A 78 -14.55 1.37 22.41
CA HIS A 78 -15.89 1.93 22.59
C HIS A 78 -15.93 2.61 23.96
N LYS A 79 -16.16 3.92 23.99
CA LYS A 79 -16.74 4.56 25.17
C LYS A 79 -18.22 4.19 25.12
N SER A 80 -18.67 3.29 26.00
CA SER A 80 -20.10 3.09 26.21
C SER A 80 -20.71 4.47 26.53
N ARG A 81 -21.82 4.78 25.88
CA ARG A 81 -22.53 6.03 26.08
C ARG A 81 -23.18 6.05 27.45
#